data_AF-A0A4R3NR00-F1
#
_entry.id   AF-A0A4R3NR00-F1
#
_cell.length_a   1.000
_cell.length_b   1.000
_cell.length_c   1.000
_cell.angle_alpha   90.00
_cell.angle_beta   90.00
_cell.angle_gamma   90.00
#
_symmetry.space_group_name_H-M   'P 1'
#
loop_
_entity.id
_entity.type
_entity.pdbx_description
1 polymer ?
#
loop_
_entity_poly.entity_id
_entity_poly.type
_entity_poly.pdbx_seq_one_letter_code
_entity_poly.pdbx_strand_id
1 'polypeptide(L)'
;MRSKANVLGLVFMAPTLLILLIFFIAPVIFTGVFSFTNMSTSTGIGAGEYVLTPNLVRDLKAEGVDAKALDAISSETLSVDETTLKAAADAGVDPRFLEDIRSTLIGRSFSSSRDFVRELRGFSSAPRSPRQLKEAARAFTLTAMNERFASADELSAMLTEVAPEVEAETRDLIIKRSYTGPVYTTENFEKLATTPATARLIGNTFLYVGLTLALFNVGLGLALAIMMFYLPKRVSGIFTALWLLPRITPVVLYAVLWKWFTWDSGFLPTLAAHFGLPSFNYMKGSVTSAWITLICSNGFIGASFGLILFSGALRAIPSQQLWASEVDGASRFQQVRRIILPQMRWPILFVTSYQTMSLLASYDLIWLTTDGGPGNATTVWSLAAFKTALFNYTGNLQYGLGAAMALVLVVIGLIASVLYLRLFKFHELVAKPKIEF
;
A
#
# COMPACT_ATOMS: atom_id res chain seq x y z
N MET A 1 -26.20 -24.22 31.23
CA MET A 1 -27.24 -23.45 30.52
C MET A 1 -26.73 -23.10 29.12
N ARG A 2 -27.15 -23.83 28.08
CA ARG A 2 -26.87 -23.46 26.69
C ARG A 2 -27.78 -22.27 26.36
N SER A 3 -27.18 -21.08 26.27
CA SER A 3 -27.87 -19.87 25.83
C SER A 3 -28.45 -20.13 24.44
N LYS A 4 -29.78 -20.23 24.34
CA LYS A 4 -30.47 -19.91 23.10
C LYS A 4 -30.16 -18.44 22.87
N ALA A 5 -29.16 -18.14 22.06
CA ALA A 5 -28.89 -16.77 21.65
C ALA A 5 -30.21 -16.22 21.09
N ASN A 6 -30.80 -15.25 21.79
CA ASN A 6 -32.07 -14.65 21.39
C ASN A 6 -31.87 -14.13 19.97
N VAL A 7 -32.58 -14.70 19.00
CA VAL A 7 -32.54 -14.31 17.58
C VAL A 7 -32.72 -12.79 17.45
N LEU A 8 -33.53 -12.21 18.33
CA LEU A 8 -33.73 -10.77 18.45
C LEU A 8 -32.42 -10.00 18.74
N GLY A 9 -31.55 -10.50 19.63
CA GLY A 9 -30.25 -9.90 19.90
C GLY A 9 -29.29 -9.97 18.72
N LEU A 10 -29.33 -11.07 17.94
CA LEU A 10 -28.56 -11.17 16.69
C LEU A 10 -29.08 -10.18 15.63
N VAL A 11 -30.40 -9.99 15.51
CA VAL A 11 -31.00 -9.01 14.60
C VAL A 11 -30.60 -7.58 14.98
N PHE A 12 -30.61 -7.24 16.27
CA PHE A 12 -30.14 -5.92 16.72
C PHE A 12 -28.63 -5.70 16.52
N MET A 13 -27.81 -6.75 16.59
CA MET A 13 -26.37 -6.67 16.32
C MET A 13 -26.03 -6.73 14.83
N ALA A 14 -26.94 -7.17 13.96
CA ALA A 14 -26.65 -7.39 12.54
C ALA A 14 -26.10 -6.14 11.81
N PRO A 15 -26.63 -4.91 12.01
CA PRO A 15 -26.06 -3.72 11.38
C PRO A 15 -24.62 -3.47 11.83
N THR A 16 -24.33 -3.66 13.13
CA THR A 16 -22.99 -3.49 13.69
C THR A 16 -22.02 -4.55 13.15
N LEU A 17 -22.44 -5.81 13.07
CA LEU A 17 -21.63 -6.89 12.49
C LEU A 17 -21.34 -6.65 11.01
N LEU A 18 -22.31 -6.14 10.25
CA LEU A 18 -22.12 -5.78 8.85
C LEU A 18 -21.08 -4.66 8.69
N ILE A 19 -21.15 -3.62 9.51
CA ILE A 19 -20.16 -2.52 9.52
C ILE A 19 -18.77 -3.07 9.87
N LEU A 20 -18.65 -3.92 10.89
CA LEU A 20 -17.39 -4.56 11.25
C LEU A 20 -16.83 -5.40 10.09
N LEU A 21 -17.69 -6.18 9.43
CA LEU A 21 -17.28 -7.02 8.31
C LEU A 21 -16.79 -6.17 7.14
N ILE A 22 -17.54 -5.13 6.75
CA ILE A 22 -17.21 -4.29 5.60
C ILE A 22 -15.98 -3.42 5.85
N PHE A 23 -15.86 -2.77 7.01
CA PHE A 23 -14.83 -1.75 7.24
C PHE A 23 -13.58 -2.26 7.96
N PHE A 24 -13.64 -3.41 8.63
CA PHE A 24 -12.50 -3.95 9.39
C PHE A 24 -12.02 -5.30 8.87
N ILE A 25 -12.93 -6.22 8.52
CA ILE A 25 -12.54 -7.57 8.08
C ILE A 25 -12.24 -7.61 6.58
N ALA A 26 -13.13 -7.07 5.75
CA ALA A 26 -12.99 -7.11 4.29
C ALA A 26 -11.67 -6.48 3.80
N PRO A 27 -11.19 -5.32 4.31
CA PRO A 27 -9.90 -4.77 3.88
C PRO A 27 -8.72 -5.70 4.17
N VAL A 28 -8.76 -6.43 5.29
CA VAL A 28 -7.71 -7.41 5.65
C VAL A 28 -7.77 -8.60 4.71
N ILE A 29 -8.97 -9.10 4.40
CA ILE A 29 -9.16 -10.17 3.42
C ILE A 29 -8.68 -9.74 2.03
N PHE A 30 -9.08 -8.56 1.56
CA PHE A 30 -8.63 -8.03 0.27
C PHE A 30 -7.13 -7.82 0.22
N THR A 31 -6.51 -7.33 1.30
CA THR A 31 -5.05 -7.25 1.40
C THR A 31 -4.41 -8.63 1.27
N GLY A 32 -5.00 -9.65 1.92
CA GLY A 32 -4.59 -11.04 1.76
C GLY A 32 -4.70 -11.51 0.30
N VAL A 33 -5.85 -11.32 -0.35
CA VAL A 33 -6.08 -11.72 -1.74
C VAL A 33 -5.12 -11.00 -2.70
N PHE A 34 -5.04 -9.67 -2.63
CA PHE A 34 -4.22 -8.86 -3.52
C PHE A 34 -2.72 -9.09 -3.31
N SER A 35 -2.28 -9.51 -2.12
CA SER A 35 -0.87 -9.87 -1.91
C SER A 35 -0.39 -11.02 -2.79
N PHE A 36 -1.31 -11.91 -3.17
CA PHE A 36 -1.06 -13.04 -4.06
C PHE A 36 -1.42 -12.73 -5.52
N THR A 37 -1.44 -11.46 -5.94
CA THR A 37 -1.67 -11.10 -7.35
C THR A 37 -0.56 -10.22 -7.92
N ASN A 38 -0.39 -10.22 -9.24
CA ASN A 38 0.51 -9.30 -9.95
C ASN A 38 -0.13 -7.91 -10.19
N MET A 39 -1.15 -7.57 -9.40
CA MET A 39 -2.01 -6.41 -9.63
C MET A 39 -1.21 -5.10 -9.60
N SER A 40 -1.37 -4.31 -10.65
CA SER A 40 -0.68 -3.03 -10.84
C SER A 40 -1.53 -2.06 -11.65
N THR A 41 -1.03 -0.85 -11.90
CA THR A 41 -1.66 0.10 -12.82
C THR A 41 -1.84 -0.45 -14.23
N SER A 42 -0.97 -1.35 -14.69
CA SER A 42 -1.10 -1.94 -16.03
C SER A 42 -2.13 -3.05 -16.09
N THR A 43 -2.41 -3.73 -14.97
CA THR A 43 -3.41 -4.81 -14.96
C THR A 43 -4.82 -4.34 -14.61
N GLY A 44 -4.95 -3.16 -14.00
CA GLY A 44 -6.24 -2.64 -13.56
C GLY A 44 -6.92 -3.46 -12.46
N ILE A 45 -8.17 -3.08 -12.14
CA ILE A 45 -9.04 -3.68 -11.12
C ILE A 45 -10.22 -4.45 -11.77
N GLY A 46 -10.46 -4.23 -13.06
CA GLY A 46 -11.59 -4.80 -13.79
C GLY A 46 -11.36 -6.24 -14.27
N ALA A 47 -12.38 -6.80 -14.93
CA ALA A 47 -12.22 -8.03 -15.69
C ALA A 47 -11.11 -7.82 -16.73
N GLY A 48 -10.17 -8.75 -16.81
CA GLY A 48 -9.05 -8.64 -17.73
C GLY A 48 -9.53 -8.84 -19.17
N GLU A 49 -9.05 -7.98 -20.06
CA GLU A 49 -9.14 -8.16 -21.51
C GLU A 49 -7.81 -8.71 -22.02
N TYR A 50 -7.78 -9.24 -23.23
CA TYR A 50 -6.55 -9.66 -23.89
C TYR A 50 -6.12 -8.58 -24.88
N VAL A 51 -4.90 -8.06 -24.73
CA VAL A 51 -4.37 -6.99 -25.58
C VAL A 51 -2.93 -7.29 -25.97
N LEU A 52 -2.66 -7.32 -27.27
CA LEU A 52 -1.32 -7.44 -27.83
C LEU A 52 -0.72 -6.05 -28.04
N THR A 53 0.28 -5.68 -27.24
CA THR A 53 0.98 -4.39 -27.40
C THR A 53 2.35 -4.58 -28.04
N PRO A 54 2.90 -3.57 -28.74
CA PRO A 54 4.26 -3.63 -29.26
C PRO A 54 5.33 -3.88 -28.18
N ASN A 55 5.07 -3.40 -26.95
CA ASN A 55 5.95 -3.68 -25.81
C ASN A 55 5.93 -5.15 -25.42
N LEU A 56 4.75 -5.77 -25.36
CA LEU A 56 4.62 -7.20 -25.08
C LEU A 56 5.37 -8.04 -26.12
N VAL A 57 5.22 -7.73 -27.40
CA VAL A 57 5.95 -8.43 -28.48
C VAL A 57 7.46 -8.29 -28.30
N ARG A 58 7.94 -7.09 -27.97
CA ARG A 58 9.36 -6.85 -27.70
C ARG A 58 9.86 -7.64 -26.49
N ASP A 59 9.07 -7.70 -25.42
CA ASP A 59 9.44 -8.41 -24.20
C ASP A 59 9.48 -9.93 -24.44
N LEU A 60 8.53 -10.49 -25.19
CA LEU A 60 8.54 -11.90 -25.62
C LEU A 60 9.75 -12.23 -26.50
N LYS A 61 10.15 -11.30 -27.39
CA LYS A 61 11.36 -11.45 -28.22
C LYS A 61 12.63 -11.49 -27.36
N ALA A 62 12.68 -10.71 -26.28
CA ALA A 62 13.80 -10.72 -25.34
C ALA A 62 13.84 -12.00 -24.48
N GLU A 63 12.67 -12.62 -24.24
CA GLU A 63 12.54 -13.90 -23.52
C GLU A 63 12.84 -15.14 -24.41
N GLY A 64 13.15 -14.94 -25.69
CA GLY A 64 13.59 -16.01 -26.59
C GLY A 64 12.48 -16.69 -27.40
N VAL A 65 11.27 -16.11 -27.43
CA VAL A 65 10.19 -16.57 -28.32
C VAL A 65 10.58 -16.31 -29.78
N ASP A 66 10.23 -17.22 -30.69
CA ASP A 66 10.63 -17.15 -32.11
C ASP A 66 10.25 -15.82 -32.75
N ALA A 67 11.28 -15.14 -33.29
CA ALA A 67 11.12 -13.84 -33.91
C ALA A 67 10.23 -13.89 -35.14
N LYS A 68 10.24 -14.99 -35.90
CA LYS A 68 9.38 -15.12 -37.10
C LYS A 68 7.91 -15.19 -36.73
N ALA A 69 7.57 -15.98 -35.70
CA ALA A 69 6.21 -16.04 -35.18
C ALA A 69 5.71 -14.68 -34.65
N LEU A 70 6.56 -13.97 -33.90
CA LEU A 70 6.22 -12.65 -33.36
C LEU A 70 6.07 -11.57 -34.44
N ASP A 71 6.94 -11.61 -35.46
CA ASP A 71 6.88 -10.68 -36.58
C ASP A 71 5.64 -10.95 -37.46
N ALA A 72 5.21 -12.22 -37.61
CA ALA A 72 3.97 -12.59 -38.29
C ALA A 72 2.71 -12.08 -37.58
N ILE A 73 2.65 -12.22 -36.25
CA ILE A 73 1.53 -11.70 -35.44
C ILE A 73 1.50 -10.16 -35.43
N SER A 74 2.67 -9.53 -35.55
CA SER A 74 2.78 -8.07 -35.65
C SER A 74 2.45 -7.53 -37.03
N SER A 75 2.28 -8.41 -38.04
CA SER A 75 2.00 -8.00 -39.40
C SER A 75 0.54 -7.61 -39.57
N GLU A 76 0.30 -6.53 -40.32
CA GLU A 76 -1.04 -6.15 -40.75
C GLU A 76 -1.30 -6.82 -42.10
N THR A 77 -2.26 -7.73 -42.15
CA THR A 77 -2.74 -8.31 -43.40
C THR A 77 -4.04 -7.62 -43.78
N LEU A 78 -4.12 -7.08 -45.01
CA LEU A 78 -5.37 -6.54 -45.52
C LEU A 78 -5.97 -7.53 -46.50
N SER A 79 -7.15 -8.07 -46.22
CA SER A 79 -7.90 -8.89 -47.17
C SER A 79 -9.21 -8.18 -47.54
N VAL A 80 -9.66 -8.43 -48.77
CA VAL A 80 -10.95 -7.93 -49.26
C VAL A 80 -11.88 -9.12 -49.47
N ASP A 81 -12.59 -9.47 -48.41
CA ASP A 81 -13.59 -10.54 -48.37
C ASP A 81 -14.98 -9.99 -48.04
N GLU A 82 -16.03 -10.78 -48.26
CA GLU A 82 -17.42 -10.40 -47.96
C GLU A 82 -17.63 -9.98 -46.49
N THR A 83 -16.82 -10.54 -45.58
CA THR A 83 -16.80 -10.17 -44.15
C THR A 83 -16.23 -8.77 -43.93
N THR A 84 -15.06 -8.48 -44.51
CA THR A 84 -14.39 -7.16 -44.41
C THR A 84 -15.18 -6.06 -45.12
N LEU A 85 -15.84 -6.37 -46.25
CA LEU A 85 -16.73 -5.45 -46.96
C LEU A 85 -17.95 -5.07 -46.11
N LYS A 86 -18.51 -6.05 -45.39
CA LYS A 86 -19.61 -5.80 -44.44
C LYS A 86 -19.14 -4.95 -43.26
N ALA A 87 -17.98 -5.25 -42.68
CA ALA A 87 -17.38 -4.42 -41.62
C ALA A 87 -17.12 -2.98 -42.07
N ALA A 88 -16.67 -2.78 -43.31
CA ALA A 88 -16.49 -1.46 -43.90
C ALA A 88 -17.82 -0.73 -44.14
N ALA A 89 -18.89 -1.44 -44.52
CA ALA A 89 -20.24 -0.86 -44.60
C ALA A 89 -20.73 -0.39 -43.22
N ASP A 90 -20.56 -1.22 -42.19
CA ASP A 90 -20.94 -0.90 -40.81
C ASP A 90 -20.12 0.28 -40.26
N ALA A 91 -18.88 0.46 -40.71
CA ALA A 91 -18.02 1.61 -40.40
C ALA A 91 -18.40 2.91 -41.15
N GLY A 92 -19.46 2.89 -41.97
CA GLY A 92 -19.97 4.07 -42.67
C GLY A 92 -19.20 4.45 -43.95
N VAL A 93 -18.49 3.50 -44.56
CA VAL A 93 -17.83 3.71 -45.86
C VAL A 93 -18.90 3.83 -46.97
N ASP A 94 -18.67 4.72 -47.94
CA ASP A 94 -19.63 4.99 -49.03
C ASP A 94 -20.00 3.69 -49.78
N PRO A 95 -21.29 3.34 -49.90
CA PRO A 95 -21.75 2.13 -50.61
C PRO A 95 -21.24 2.02 -52.05
N ARG A 96 -21.08 3.15 -52.76
CA ARG A 96 -20.56 3.14 -54.14
C ARG A 96 -19.08 2.76 -54.18
N PHE A 97 -18.32 3.18 -53.18
CA PHE A 97 -16.92 2.84 -53.04
C PHE A 97 -16.73 1.37 -52.63
N LEU A 98 -17.60 0.85 -51.77
CA LEU A 98 -17.61 -0.58 -51.41
C LEU A 98 -17.93 -1.48 -52.60
N GLU A 99 -18.83 -1.08 -53.50
CA GLU A 99 -19.16 -1.86 -54.70
C GLU A 99 -17.99 -1.87 -55.70
N ASP A 100 -17.29 -0.74 -55.88
CA ASP A 100 -16.07 -0.68 -56.73
C ASP A 100 -14.94 -1.56 -56.18
N ILE A 101 -14.77 -1.59 -54.84
CA ILE A 101 -13.82 -2.47 -54.17
C ILE A 101 -14.24 -3.93 -54.36
N ARG A 102 -15.53 -4.25 -54.19
CA ARG A 102 -16.08 -5.60 -54.36
C ARG A 102 -15.91 -6.12 -55.78
N SER A 103 -16.16 -5.30 -56.80
CA SER A 103 -16.07 -5.73 -58.20
C SER A 103 -14.63 -6.00 -58.65
N THR A 104 -13.65 -5.36 -58.00
CA THR A 104 -12.27 -5.28 -58.52
C THR A 104 -11.25 -6.00 -57.65
N LEU A 105 -11.45 -5.97 -56.33
CA LEU A 105 -10.46 -6.42 -55.34
C LEU A 105 -10.91 -7.61 -54.51
N ILE A 106 -12.11 -8.16 -54.73
CA ILE A 106 -12.58 -9.30 -53.94
C ILE A 106 -11.63 -10.51 -54.06
N GLY A 107 -11.29 -11.10 -52.92
CA GLY A 107 -10.32 -12.20 -52.81
C GLY A 107 -8.85 -11.78 -52.95
N ARG A 108 -8.54 -10.47 -53.04
CA ARG A 108 -7.15 -9.99 -53.00
C ARG A 108 -6.71 -9.68 -51.58
N SER A 109 -5.45 -10.01 -51.29
CA SER A 109 -4.75 -9.69 -50.05
C SER A 109 -3.55 -8.78 -50.29
N PHE A 110 -3.30 -7.83 -49.39
CA PHE A 110 -2.19 -6.89 -49.43
C PHE A 110 -1.35 -7.01 -48.17
N SER A 111 -0.03 -6.99 -48.34
CA SER A 111 0.96 -7.06 -47.25
C SER A 111 1.27 -5.70 -46.61
N SER A 112 0.67 -4.62 -47.10
CA SER A 112 0.94 -3.26 -46.64
C SER A 112 -0.26 -2.35 -46.87
N SER A 113 -0.67 -1.65 -45.81
CA SER A 113 -1.69 -0.60 -45.87
C SER A 113 -1.35 0.47 -46.93
N ARG A 114 -0.05 0.71 -47.18
CA ARG A 114 0.41 1.69 -48.16
C ARG A 114 0.10 1.27 -49.59
N ASP A 115 0.25 -0.01 -49.90
CA ASP A 115 -0.03 -0.58 -51.23
C ASP A 115 -1.54 -0.68 -51.47
N PHE A 116 -2.30 -1.07 -50.44
CA PHE A 116 -3.76 -1.09 -50.50
C PHE A 116 -4.33 0.32 -50.72
N VAL A 117 -3.89 1.32 -49.95
CA VAL A 117 -4.30 2.72 -50.13
C VAL A 117 -3.92 3.25 -51.52
N ARG A 118 -2.82 2.76 -52.12
CA ARG A 118 -2.43 3.13 -53.49
C ARG A 118 -3.42 2.57 -54.52
N GLU A 119 -3.85 1.32 -54.39
CA GLU A 119 -4.89 0.76 -55.26
C GLU A 119 -6.25 1.44 -55.04
N LEU A 120 -6.62 1.72 -53.78
CA LEU A 120 -7.86 2.40 -53.46
C LEU A 120 -7.98 3.80 -54.08
N ARG A 121 -6.86 4.51 -54.29
CA ARG A 121 -6.84 5.81 -55.00
C ARG A 121 -7.22 5.71 -56.48
N GLY A 122 -7.13 4.53 -57.07
CA GLY A 122 -7.44 4.29 -58.48
C GLY A 122 -8.94 4.31 -58.78
N PHE A 123 -9.79 4.14 -57.77
CA PHE A 123 -11.24 4.12 -57.96
C PHE A 123 -11.84 5.52 -58.12
N SER A 124 -12.79 5.64 -59.04
CA SER A 124 -13.50 6.89 -59.31
C SER A 124 -14.35 7.37 -58.11
N SER A 125 -14.80 6.43 -57.29
CA SER A 125 -15.59 6.63 -56.07
C SER A 125 -14.74 6.86 -54.81
N ALA A 126 -13.41 6.89 -54.92
CA ALA A 126 -12.52 7.02 -53.78
C ALA A 126 -12.68 8.37 -53.04
N PRO A 127 -12.67 8.39 -51.69
CA PRO A 127 -12.65 9.62 -50.92
C PRO A 127 -11.49 10.54 -51.32
N ARG A 128 -11.78 11.81 -51.59
CA ARG A 128 -10.77 12.81 -51.98
C ARG A 128 -9.80 13.17 -50.85
N SER A 129 -10.22 12.99 -49.60
CA SER A 129 -9.38 13.26 -48.43
C SER A 129 -8.47 12.05 -48.12
N PRO A 130 -7.14 12.24 -48.05
CA PRO A 130 -6.21 11.17 -47.67
C PRO A 130 -6.50 10.56 -46.28
N ARG A 131 -7.12 11.34 -45.38
CA ARG A 131 -7.50 10.86 -44.04
C ARG A 131 -8.69 9.90 -44.11
N GLN A 132 -9.75 10.29 -44.84
CA GLN A 132 -10.94 9.44 -45.03
C GLN A 132 -10.61 8.15 -45.79
N LEU A 133 -9.71 8.23 -46.77
CA LEU A 133 -9.24 7.06 -47.50
C LEU A 133 -8.48 6.08 -46.59
N LYS A 134 -7.66 6.59 -45.66
CA LYS A 134 -6.98 5.76 -44.65
C LYS A 134 -7.93 5.18 -43.61
N GLU A 135 -8.95 5.95 -43.18
CA GLU A 135 -9.99 5.46 -42.27
C GLU A 135 -10.81 4.33 -42.93
N ALA A 136 -11.19 4.48 -44.21
CA ALA A 136 -11.87 3.42 -44.96
C ALA A 136 -10.98 2.18 -45.15
N ALA A 137 -9.68 2.36 -45.41
CA ALA A 137 -8.73 1.26 -45.54
C ALA A 137 -8.54 0.44 -44.26
N ARG A 138 -8.70 1.06 -43.07
CA ARG A 138 -8.59 0.36 -41.77
C ARG A 138 -9.66 -0.70 -41.56
N ALA A 139 -10.84 -0.54 -42.15
CA ALA A 139 -11.91 -1.53 -42.03
C ALA A 139 -11.59 -2.87 -42.71
N PHE A 140 -10.56 -2.88 -43.58
CA PHE A 140 -10.04 -4.07 -44.26
C PHE A 140 -8.77 -4.61 -43.63
N THR A 141 -8.28 -3.99 -42.56
CA THR A 141 -7.07 -4.43 -41.86
C THR A 141 -7.42 -5.51 -40.85
N LEU A 142 -6.89 -6.71 -41.06
CA LEU A 142 -6.87 -7.75 -40.05
C LEU A 142 -5.60 -7.58 -39.21
N THR A 143 -5.74 -7.23 -37.94
CA THR A 143 -4.62 -7.15 -37.00
C THR A 143 -5.05 -7.58 -35.61
N ALA A 144 -4.18 -8.31 -34.93
CA ALA A 144 -4.33 -8.61 -33.52
C ALA A 144 -3.72 -7.51 -32.61
N MET A 145 -2.95 -6.58 -33.18
CA MET A 145 -2.16 -5.60 -32.44
C MET A 145 -3.01 -4.41 -31.96
N ASN A 146 -2.88 -4.07 -30.69
CA ASN A 146 -3.59 -3.00 -29.97
C ASN A 146 -5.12 -3.12 -29.98
N GLU A 147 -5.66 -4.27 -30.40
CA GLU A 147 -7.07 -4.61 -30.27
C GLU A 147 -7.35 -5.24 -28.89
N ARG A 148 -8.59 -5.08 -28.42
CA ARG A 148 -9.07 -5.60 -27.14
C ARG A 148 -10.00 -6.78 -27.37
N PHE A 149 -9.65 -7.93 -26.83
CA PHE A 149 -10.46 -9.15 -26.90
C PHE A 149 -11.03 -9.47 -25.52
N ALA A 150 -12.32 -9.84 -25.48
CA ALA A 150 -13.02 -10.12 -24.22
C ALA A 150 -12.69 -11.51 -23.67
N SER A 151 -12.26 -12.44 -24.53
CA SER A 151 -11.93 -13.81 -24.15
C SER A 151 -10.65 -14.32 -24.82
N ALA A 152 -10.05 -15.35 -24.21
CA ALA A 152 -8.91 -16.07 -24.79
C ALA A 152 -9.26 -16.71 -26.13
N ASP A 153 -10.49 -17.19 -26.28
CA ASP A 153 -10.98 -17.86 -27.50
C ASP A 153 -11.07 -16.87 -28.67
N GLU A 154 -11.53 -15.64 -28.42
CA GLU A 154 -11.55 -14.56 -29.42
C GLU A 154 -10.15 -14.20 -29.89
N LEU A 155 -9.20 -14.04 -28.96
CA LEU A 155 -7.81 -13.76 -29.32
C LEU A 155 -7.18 -14.95 -30.06
N SER A 156 -7.46 -16.18 -29.65
CA SER A 156 -6.94 -17.39 -30.28
C SER A 156 -7.44 -17.55 -31.72
N ALA A 157 -8.74 -17.26 -31.95
CA ALA A 157 -9.32 -17.24 -33.28
C ALA A 157 -8.63 -16.19 -34.16
N MET A 158 -8.47 -14.97 -33.65
CA MET A 158 -7.78 -13.89 -34.38
C MET A 158 -6.31 -14.25 -34.69
N LEU A 159 -5.58 -14.82 -33.74
CA LEU A 159 -4.19 -15.25 -33.96
C LEU A 159 -4.08 -16.36 -34.99
N THR A 160 -5.05 -17.26 -35.04
CA THR A 160 -5.11 -18.35 -36.03
C THR A 160 -5.39 -17.82 -37.44
N GLU A 161 -6.16 -16.74 -37.54
CA GLU A 161 -6.48 -16.08 -38.81
C GLU A 161 -5.32 -15.21 -39.33
N VAL A 162 -4.68 -14.44 -38.43
CA VAL A 162 -3.56 -13.54 -38.78
C VAL A 162 -2.26 -14.30 -39.06
N ALA A 163 -1.95 -15.34 -38.26
CA ALA A 163 -0.66 -16.04 -38.31
C ALA A 163 -0.83 -17.56 -38.11
N PRO A 164 -1.44 -18.26 -39.09
CA PRO A 164 -1.71 -19.70 -39.00
C PRO A 164 -0.45 -20.56 -38.83
N GLU A 165 0.70 -20.07 -39.29
CA GLU A 165 2.01 -20.74 -39.20
C GLU A 165 2.62 -20.79 -37.80
N VAL A 166 2.07 -20.05 -36.83
CA VAL A 166 2.60 -20.02 -35.45
C VAL A 166 2.20 -21.29 -34.71
N GLU A 167 3.14 -21.96 -34.04
CA GLU A 167 2.83 -23.15 -33.23
C GLU A 167 1.82 -22.86 -32.12
N ALA A 168 0.99 -23.86 -31.78
CA ALA A 168 -0.05 -23.74 -30.77
C ALA A 168 0.52 -23.35 -29.39
N GLU A 169 1.67 -23.90 -29.00
CA GLU A 169 2.33 -23.59 -27.73
C GLU A 169 2.77 -22.11 -27.64
N THR A 170 3.25 -21.56 -28.77
CA THR A 170 3.62 -20.13 -28.84
C THR A 170 2.38 -19.24 -28.79
N ARG A 171 1.27 -19.64 -29.45
CA ARG A 171 -0.01 -18.91 -29.36
C ARG A 171 -0.55 -18.88 -27.93
N ASP A 172 -0.55 -20.02 -27.24
CA ASP A 172 -1.01 -20.12 -25.85
C ASP A 172 -0.17 -19.25 -24.90
N LEU A 173 1.14 -19.20 -25.11
CA LEU A 173 2.04 -18.32 -24.36
C LEU A 173 1.69 -16.84 -24.58
N ILE A 174 1.42 -16.46 -25.84
CA ILE A 174 1.05 -15.09 -26.21
C ILE A 174 -0.29 -14.70 -25.59
N ILE A 175 -1.31 -15.56 -25.68
CA ILE A 175 -2.63 -15.35 -25.07
C ILE A 175 -2.49 -15.19 -23.55
N LYS A 176 -1.69 -16.04 -22.91
CA LYS A 176 -1.46 -15.96 -21.47
C LYS A 176 -0.81 -14.63 -21.07
N ARG A 177 0.09 -14.09 -21.89
CA ARG A 177 0.84 -12.85 -21.60
C ARG A 177 0.12 -11.59 -22.05
N SER A 178 -0.82 -11.68 -22.98
CA SER A 178 -1.67 -10.57 -23.41
C SER A 178 -2.81 -10.28 -22.44
N TYR A 179 -3.09 -11.19 -21.50
CA TYR A 179 -4.10 -10.99 -20.46
C TYR A 179 -3.73 -9.80 -19.58
N THR A 180 -4.62 -8.81 -19.55
CA THR A 180 -4.45 -7.59 -18.78
C THR A 180 -4.99 -7.71 -17.36
N GLY A 181 -5.77 -8.73 -17.01
CA GLY A 181 -6.32 -8.82 -15.65
C GLY A 181 -5.30 -9.25 -14.59
N PRO A 182 -5.61 -9.08 -13.30
CA PRO A 182 -4.78 -9.58 -12.22
C PRO A 182 -4.74 -11.12 -12.23
N VAL A 183 -3.53 -11.67 -12.14
CA VAL A 183 -3.26 -13.11 -12.06
C VAL A 183 -2.71 -13.44 -10.69
N TYR A 184 -3.11 -14.60 -10.15
CA TYR A 184 -2.56 -15.08 -8.88
C TYR A 184 -1.10 -15.50 -9.04
N THR A 185 -0.22 -14.98 -8.18
CA THR A 185 1.22 -15.28 -8.15
C THR A 185 1.79 -15.14 -6.74
N THR A 186 2.89 -15.85 -6.48
CA THR A 186 3.69 -15.72 -5.24
C THR A 186 4.96 -14.88 -5.43
N GLU A 187 5.21 -14.38 -6.65
CA GLU A 187 6.41 -13.61 -7.01
C GLU A 187 6.64 -12.39 -6.12
N ASN A 188 5.57 -11.77 -5.60
CA ASN A 188 5.69 -10.64 -4.67
C ASN A 188 6.53 -11.00 -3.44
N PHE A 189 6.31 -12.18 -2.86
CA PHE A 189 7.02 -12.63 -1.66
C PHE A 189 8.46 -13.04 -1.98
N GLU A 190 8.69 -13.66 -3.14
CA GLU A 190 10.03 -13.97 -3.63
C GLU A 190 10.85 -12.69 -3.86
N LYS A 191 10.24 -11.69 -4.51
CA LYS A 191 10.84 -10.37 -4.71
C LYS A 191 11.17 -9.70 -3.37
N LEU A 192 10.28 -9.77 -2.39
CA LEU A 192 10.55 -9.25 -1.05
C LEU A 192 11.71 -10.01 -0.37
N ALA A 193 11.79 -11.33 -0.51
CA ALA A 193 12.85 -12.12 0.10
C ALA A 193 14.24 -11.90 -0.55
N THR A 194 14.28 -11.65 -1.86
CA THR A 194 15.52 -11.51 -2.64
C THR A 194 16.04 -10.08 -2.72
N THR A 195 15.18 -9.07 -2.53
CA THR A 195 15.58 -7.67 -2.67
C THR A 195 16.47 -7.20 -1.50
N PRO A 196 17.69 -6.66 -1.75
CA PRO A 196 18.58 -6.19 -0.69
C PRO A 196 17.99 -5.09 0.20
N ALA A 197 17.10 -4.26 -0.36
CA ALA A 197 16.44 -3.18 0.39
C ALA A 197 15.55 -3.70 1.54
N THR A 198 15.04 -4.93 1.44
CA THR A 198 14.14 -5.55 2.44
C THR A 198 14.79 -5.61 3.81
N ALA A 199 16.04 -6.07 3.90
CA ALA A 199 16.77 -6.15 5.18
C ALA A 199 16.94 -4.77 5.83
N ARG A 200 17.21 -3.73 5.02
CA ARG A 200 17.29 -2.35 5.51
C ARG A 200 15.94 -1.84 6.01
N LEU A 201 14.85 -2.10 5.28
CA LEU A 201 13.50 -1.71 5.70
C LEU A 201 13.11 -2.36 7.03
N ILE A 202 13.43 -3.65 7.20
CA ILE A 202 13.21 -4.38 8.45
C ILE A 202 14.00 -3.73 9.59
N GLY A 203 15.31 -3.53 9.41
CA GLY A 203 16.18 -2.91 10.42
C GLY A 203 15.71 -1.50 10.82
N ASN A 204 15.37 -0.67 9.84
CA ASN A 204 14.83 0.68 10.06
C ASN A 204 13.51 0.64 10.84
N THR A 205 12.63 -0.29 10.51
CA THR A 205 11.33 -0.44 11.19
C THR A 205 11.53 -0.89 12.63
N PHE A 206 12.39 -1.88 12.90
CA PHE A 206 12.70 -2.30 14.26
C PHE A 206 13.36 -1.20 15.08
N LEU A 207 14.29 -0.44 14.50
CA LEU A 207 14.93 0.70 15.15
C LEU A 207 13.89 1.77 15.52
N TYR A 208 13.06 2.16 14.54
CA TYR A 208 12.00 3.15 14.72
C TYR A 208 11.00 2.72 15.81
N VAL A 209 10.40 1.54 15.64
CA VAL A 209 9.40 1.00 16.56
C VAL A 209 10.01 0.83 17.95
N GLY A 210 11.16 0.18 18.06
CA GLY A 210 11.81 -0.13 19.33
C GLY A 210 12.20 1.12 20.12
N LEU A 211 12.89 2.08 19.48
CA LEU A 211 13.33 3.29 20.16
C LEU A 211 12.16 4.21 20.52
N THR A 212 11.22 4.45 19.60
CA THR A 212 10.05 5.28 19.89
C THR A 212 9.17 4.66 20.98
N LEU A 213 8.96 3.34 20.93
CA LEU A 213 8.15 2.64 21.94
C LEU A 213 8.80 2.69 23.33
N ALA A 214 10.07 2.31 23.42
CA ALA A 214 10.77 2.17 24.69
C ALA A 214 11.07 3.53 25.34
N LEU A 215 11.62 4.48 24.58
CA LEU A 215 12.04 5.78 25.14
C LEU A 215 10.85 6.69 25.40
N PHE A 216 9.85 6.71 24.51
CA PHE A 216 8.78 7.70 24.56
C PHE A 216 7.43 7.11 24.99
N ASN A 217 6.88 6.20 24.20
CA ASN A 217 5.48 5.77 24.37
C ASN A 217 5.26 5.08 25.73
N VAL A 218 6.18 4.21 26.12
CA VAL A 218 6.16 3.54 27.42
C VAL A 218 7.05 4.28 28.42
N GLY A 219 8.33 4.52 28.10
CA GLY A 219 9.29 5.11 29.02
C GLY A 219 8.89 6.51 29.50
N LEU A 220 8.94 7.49 28.61
CA LEU A 220 8.58 8.87 28.94
C LEU A 220 7.11 8.99 29.38
N GLY A 221 6.18 8.30 28.70
CA GLY A 221 4.76 8.31 29.07
C GLY A 221 4.51 7.86 30.52
N LEU A 222 5.15 6.76 30.95
CA LEU A 222 5.05 6.25 32.32
C LEU A 222 5.75 7.17 33.32
N ALA A 223 6.94 7.67 32.97
CA ALA A 223 7.68 8.59 33.82
C ALA A 223 6.90 9.89 34.07
N LEU A 224 6.32 10.47 33.02
CA LEU A 224 5.44 11.63 33.14
C LEU A 224 4.21 11.31 33.98
N ALA A 225 3.56 10.17 33.77
CA ALA A 225 2.37 9.80 34.55
C ALA A 225 2.66 9.68 36.06
N ILE A 226 3.79 9.05 36.41
CA ILE A 226 4.23 8.94 37.81
C ILE A 226 4.57 10.32 38.39
N MET A 227 5.25 11.18 37.62
CA MET A 227 5.56 12.54 38.04
C MET A 227 4.29 13.37 38.28
N MET A 228 3.32 13.28 37.36
CA MET A 228 2.02 13.95 37.47
C MET A 228 1.17 13.41 38.62
N PHE A 229 1.36 12.16 39.02
CA PHE A 229 0.63 11.53 40.12
C PHE A 229 0.99 12.13 41.48
N TYR A 230 2.26 12.48 41.70
CA TYR A 230 2.72 13.08 42.96
C TYR A 230 2.61 14.61 43.00
N LEU A 231 2.29 15.25 41.86
CA LEU A 231 2.07 16.70 41.80
C LEU A 231 0.68 17.09 42.34
N PRO A 232 0.52 18.33 42.84
CA PRO A 232 -0.80 18.86 43.19
C PRO A 232 -1.77 18.77 42.00
N LYS A 233 -3.03 18.39 42.27
CA LYS A 233 -4.04 18.10 41.22
C LYS A 233 -4.17 19.19 40.14
N ARG A 234 -4.14 20.47 40.54
CA ARG A 234 -4.21 21.61 39.61
C ARG A 234 -3.01 21.66 38.67
N VAL A 235 -1.80 21.52 39.22
CA VAL A 235 -0.54 21.56 38.47
C VAL A 235 -0.46 20.35 37.52
N SER A 236 -0.75 19.16 38.04
CA SER A 236 -0.84 17.92 37.28
C SER A 236 -1.78 18.04 36.07
N GLY A 237 -2.96 18.63 36.26
CA GLY A 237 -3.93 18.88 35.18
C GLY A 237 -3.39 19.80 34.07
N ILE A 238 -2.75 20.92 34.44
CA ILE A 238 -2.18 21.88 33.48
C ILE A 238 -1.07 21.21 32.66
N PHE A 239 -0.11 20.57 33.32
CA PHE A 239 0.99 19.90 32.61
C PHE A 239 0.50 18.73 31.75
N THR A 240 -0.49 17.96 32.21
CA THR A 240 -1.10 16.90 31.40
C THR A 240 -1.75 17.49 30.14
N ALA A 241 -2.46 18.61 30.26
CA ALA A 241 -3.07 19.29 29.12
C ALA A 241 -2.02 19.81 28.12
N LEU A 242 -0.92 20.39 28.60
CA LEU A 242 0.18 20.84 27.73
C LEU A 242 0.85 19.68 26.99
N TRP A 243 1.08 18.57 27.68
CA TRP A 243 1.62 17.36 27.07
C TRP A 243 0.68 16.72 26.05
N LEU A 244 -0.60 17.08 26.02
CA LEU A 244 -1.55 16.58 25.01
C LEU A 244 -1.54 17.33 23.70
N LEU A 245 -0.98 18.54 23.66
CA LEU A 245 -0.94 19.38 22.47
C LEU A 245 -0.38 18.67 21.24
N PRO A 246 0.74 17.90 21.30
CA PRO A 246 1.25 17.19 20.13
C PRO A 246 0.25 16.20 19.54
N ARG A 247 -0.52 15.50 20.38
CA ARG A 247 -1.42 14.44 19.95
C ARG A 247 -2.75 14.95 19.39
N ILE A 248 -3.26 16.06 19.92
CA ILE A 248 -4.51 16.66 19.42
C ILE A 248 -4.28 17.47 18.14
N THR A 249 -3.02 17.81 17.84
CA THR A 249 -2.66 18.53 16.62
C THR A 249 -2.78 17.59 15.41
N PRO A 250 -3.41 18.03 14.30
CA PRO A 250 -3.43 17.24 13.06
C PRO A 250 -2.02 16.90 12.61
N VAL A 251 -1.79 15.63 12.23
CA VAL A 251 -0.43 15.12 11.93
C VAL A 251 0.28 15.92 10.85
N VAL A 252 -0.46 16.40 9.85
CA VAL A 252 0.08 17.22 8.76
C VAL A 252 0.63 18.55 9.28
N LEU A 253 -0.13 19.24 10.12
CA LEU A 253 0.30 20.50 10.73
C LEU A 253 1.49 20.26 11.65
N TYR A 254 1.45 19.19 12.45
CA TYR A 254 2.55 18.82 13.33
C TYR A 254 3.86 18.54 12.56
N ALA A 255 3.78 17.83 11.43
CA ALA A 255 4.91 17.58 10.55
C ALA A 255 5.50 18.88 9.97
N VAL A 256 4.64 19.83 9.57
CA VAL A 256 5.07 21.16 9.08
C VAL A 256 5.77 21.96 10.18
N LEU A 257 5.25 21.95 11.40
CA LEU A 257 5.89 22.60 12.55
C LEU A 257 7.27 22.01 12.84
N TRP A 258 7.41 20.69 12.80
CA TRP A 258 8.70 20.02 12.96
C TRP A 258 9.68 20.34 11.84
N LYS A 259 9.20 20.42 10.59
CA LYS A 259 10.01 20.91 9.47
C LYS A 259 10.50 22.32 9.77
N TRP A 260 9.62 23.28 10.05
CA TRP A 260 10.02 24.65 10.38
C TRP A 260 10.98 24.73 11.57
N PHE A 261 10.80 23.88 12.58
CA PHE A 261 11.67 23.84 13.75
C PHE A 261 13.08 23.35 13.41
N THR A 262 13.23 22.36 12.53
CA THR A 262 14.49 21.61 12.34
C THR A 262 15.17 21.77 10.98
N TRP A 263 14.51 22.44 10.03
CA TRP A 263 15.10 22.80 8.74
C TRP A 263 16.30 23.74 8.92
N ASP A 264 17.18 23.86 7.93
CA ASP A 264 18.41 24.67 8.01
C ASP A 264 18.19 26.15 8.35
N SER A 265 17.13 26.76 7.82
CA SER A 265 16.68 28.11 8.16
C SER A 265 15.68 28.17 9.32
N GLY A 266 15.48 27.04 9.99
CA GLY A 266 14.53 26.87 11.07
C GLY A 266 14.98 27.45 12.41
N PHE A 267 14.08 27.35 13.38
CA PHE A 267 14.32 27.85 14.73
C PHE A 267 15.50 27.15 15.41
N LEU A 268 15.60 25.82 15.33
CA LEU A 268 16.62 25.04 16.03
C LEU A 268 18.04 25.35 15.51
N PRO A 269 18.32 25.36 14.19
CA PRO A 269 19.63 25.80 13.70
C PRO A 269 19.98 27.25 14.03
N THR A 270 19.01 28.15 13.93
CA THR A 270 19.24 29.58 14.24
C THR A 270 19.59 29.77 15.71
N LEU A 271 18.89 29.06 16.61
CA LEU A 271 19.19 29.06 18.03
C LEU A 271 20.55 28.39 18.31
N ALA A 272 20.86 27.28 17.66
CA ALA A 272 22.14 26.61 17.77
C ALA A 272 23.30 27.54 17.37
N ALA A 273 23.16 28.27 16.26
CA ALA A 273 24.13 29.25 15.80
C ALA A 273 24.36 30.37 16.84
N HIS A 274 23.29 30.85 17.50
CA HIS A 274 23.40 31.87 18.54
C HIS A 274 24.25 31.42 19.74
N PHE A 275 24.21 30.13 20.07
CA PHE A 275 25.01 29.53 21.15
C PHE A 275 26.36 28.94 20.66
N GLY A 276 26.74 29.16 19.40
CA GLY A 276 27.98 28.61 18.83
C GLY A 276 27.97 27.09 18.61
N LEU A 277 26.79 26.46 18.61
CA LEU A 277 26.60 25.04 18.31
C LEU A 277 26.46 24.82 16.78
N PRO A 278 26.67 23.59 16.28
CA PRO A 278 26.50 23.28 14.86
C PRO A 278 25.11 23.66 14.34
N SER A 279 25.06 24.49 13.31
CA SER A 279 23.83 24.93 12.65
C SER A 279 23.73 24.27 11.27
N PHE A 280 22.81 23.32 11.15
CA PHE A 280 22.56 22.58 9.91
C PHE A 280 21.13 22.05 9.91
N ASN A 281 20.66 21.50 8.79
CA ASN A 281 19.36 20.87 8.73
C ASN A 281 19.32 19.62 9.62
N TYR A 282 18.73 19.68 10.81
CA TYR A 282 18.66 18.53 11.73
C TYR A 282 17.81 17.40 11.16
N MET A 283 16.81 17.71 10.33
CA MET A 283 15.91 16.73 9.72
C MET A 283 16.57 15.89 8.61
N LYS A 284 17.49 16.46 7.83
CA LYS A 284 18.07 15.82 6.63
C LYS A 284 19.59 15.90 6.50
N GLY A 285 20.27 16.66 7.35
CA GLY A 285 21.70 16.92 7.25
C GLY A 285 22.59 15.73 7.58
N SER A 286 22.12 14.80 8.41
CA SER A 286 22.80 13.52 8.66
C SER A 286 21.79 12.40 8.94
N VAL A 287 22.20 11.15 8.77
CA VAL A 287 21.37 9.97 9.10
C VAL A 287 20.99 9.98 10.58
N THR A 288 21.95 10.25 11.47
CA THR A 288 21.73 10.26 12.91
C THR A 288 20.76 11.37 13.34
N SER A 289 20.96 12.60 12.84
CA SER A 289 20.09 13.72 13.18
C SER A 289 18.67 13.52 12.66
N ALA A 290 18.51 12.92 11.46
CA ALA A 290 17.22 12.56 10.90
C ALA A 290 16.47 11.56 11.79
N TRP A 291 17.14 10.49 12.25
CA TRP A 291 16.55 9.53 13.18
C TRP A 291 16.17 10.14 14.53
N ILE A 292 17.05 10.95 15.12
CA ILE A 292 16.76 11.62 16.40
C ILE A 292 15.52 12.51 16.25
N THR A 293 15.49 13.36 15.20
CA THR A 293 14.37 14.25 14.94
C THR A 293 13.06 13.49 14.72
N LEU A 294 13.13 12.38 13.98
CA LEU A 294 11.96 11.55 13.68
C LEU A 294 11.44 10.81 14.91
N ILE A 295 12.33 10.23 15.72
CA ILE A 295 11.97 9.51 16.94
C ILE A 295 11.41 10.47 17.99
N CYS A 296 12.00 11.67 18.15
CA CYS A 296 11.50 12.69 19.07
C CYS A 296 10.12 13.23 18.65
N SER A 297 9.97 13.58 17.37
CA SER A 297 8.70 14.11 16.86
C SER A 297 7.55 13.12 17.05
N ASN A 298 7.71 11.86 16.61
CA ASN A 298 6.68 10.86 16.84
C ASN A 298 6.56 10.48 18.33
N GLY A 299 7.69 10.45 19.02
CA GLY A 299 7.79 10.09 20.43
C GLY A 299 6.94 10.98 21.32
N PHE A 300 6.91 12.31 21.11
CA PHE A 300 6.06 13.17 21.92
C PHE A 300 4.56 12.89 21.71
N ILE A 301 4.11 12.58 20.49
CA ILE A 301 2.73 12.14 20.23
C ILE A 301 2.40 10.86 21.00
N GLY A 302 3.33 9.90 21.00
CA GLY A 302 3.13 8.62 21.67
C GLY A 302 3.26 8.69 23.19
N ALA A 303 4.17 9.51 23.72
CA ALA A 303 4.31 9.79 25.15
C ALA A 303 3.04 10.45 25.71
N SER A 304 2.40 11.33 24.94
CA SER A 304 1.10 11.94 25.30
C SER A 304 0.02 10.88 25.59
N PHE A 305 -0.03 9.82 24.78
CA PHE A 305 -0.98 8.73 24.97
C PHE A 305 -0.64 7.86 26.17
N GLY A 306 0.64 7.50 26.31
CA GLY A 306 1.13 6.78 27.48
C GLY A 306 0.77 7.54 28.76
N LEU A 307 1.02 8.85 28.80
CA LEU A 307 0.68 9.72 29.93
C LEU A 307 -0.80 9.63 30.31
N ILE A 308 -1.74 9.79 29.37
CA ILE A 308 -3.18 9.72 29.69
C ILE A 308 -3.53 8.36 30.28
N LEU A 309 -3.14 7.29 29.57
CA LEU A 309 -3.60 5.95 29.90
C LEU A 309 -3.00 5.48 31.23
N PHE A 310 -1.71 5.74 31.44
CA PHE A 310 -1.06 5.45 32.70
C PHE A 310 -1.58 6.34 33.84
N SER A 311 -1.87 7.62 33.60
CA SER A 311 -2.48 8.49 34.64
C SER A 311 -3.86 7.99 35.06
N GLY A 312 -4.68 7.52 34.12
CA GLY A 312 -5.96 6.89 34.40
C GLY A 312 -5.81 5.62 35.25
N ALA A 313 -4.87 4.75 34.86
CA ALA A 313 -4.58 3.52 35.61
C ALA A 313 -4.02 3.79 37.01
N LEU A 314 -3.11 4.77 37.17
CA LEU A 314 -2.56 5.15 38.48
C LEU A 314 -3.64 5.65 39.44
N ARG A 315 -4.65 6.37 38.95
CA ARG A 315 -5.78 6.84 39.76
C ARG A 315 -6.67 5.69 40.27
N ALA A 316 -6.63 4.53 39.63
CA ALA A 316 -7.38 3.35 40.06
C ALA A 316 -6.69 2.58 41.21
N ILE A 317 -5.42 2.88 41.52
CA ILE A 317 -4.72 2.28 42.65
C ILE A 317 -5.33 2.81 43.95
N PRO A 318 -5.81 1.93 44.87
CA PRO A 318 -6.40 2.37 46.12
C PRO A 318 -5.42 3.20 46.95
N SER A 319 -5.83 4.41 47.35
CA SER A 319 -4.97 5.33 48.12
C SER A 319 -4.56 4.76 49.47
N GLN A 320 -5.37 3.84 50.04
CA GLN A 320 -5.08 3.17 51.30
C GLN A 320 -3.77 2.37 51.25
N GLN A 321 -3.42 1.77 50.11
CA GLN A 321 -2.15 1.05 49.96
C GLN A 321 -0.96 2.01 50.05
N LEU A 322 -1.10 3.21 49.48
CA LEU A 322 -0.06 4.23 49.52
C LEU A 322 0.08 4.81 50.92
N TRP A 323 -1.03 5.13 51.60
CA TRP A 323 -0.99 5.61 52.98
C TRP A 323 -0.40 4.57 53.94
N ALA A 324 -0.77 3.29 53.81
CA ALA A 324 -0.18 2.22 54.61
C ALA A 324 1.35 2.16 54.43
N SER A 325 1.83 2.27 53.18
CA SER A 325 3.27 2.28 52.91
C SER A 325 3.99 3.51 53.47
N GLU A 326 3.31 4.66 53.58
CA GLU A 326 3.89 5.86 54.22
C GLU A 326 4.06 5.66 55.74
N VAL A 327 3.10 4.98 56.38
CA VAL A 327 3.20 4.60 57.80
C VAL A 327 4.34 3.60 58.03
N ASP A 328 4.57 2.68 57.09
CA ASP A 328 5.71 1.74 57.09
C ASP A 328 7.06 2.42 56.77
N GLY A 329 7.08 3.75 56.57
CA GLY A 329 8.30 4.51 56.30
C GLY A 329 8.83 4.37 54.87
N ALA A 330 8.01 3.89 53.92
CA ALA A 330 8.42 3.71 52.54
C ALA A 330 8.63 5.06 51.82
N SER A 331 9.78 5.22 51.17
CA SER A 331 10.06 6.39 50.33
C SER A 331 9.24 6.34 49.02
N ARG A 332 9.08 7.49 48.36
CA ARG A 332 8.35 7.59 47.07
C ARG A 332 8.92 6.66 46.00
N PHE A 333 10.24 6.49 45.96
CA PHE A 333 10.88 5.56 45.04
C PHE A 333 10.55 4.09 45.37
N GLN A 334 10.48 3.74 46.66
CA GLN A 334 10.06 2.41 47.09
C GLN A 334 8.59 2.15 46.75
N GLN A 335 7.70 3.14 46.94
CA GLN A 335 6.30 3.05 46.51
C GLN A 335 6.20 2.81 45.00
N VAL A 336 6.95 3.58 44.19
CA VAL A 336 6.97 3.41 42.73
C VAL A 336 7.41 1.99 42.36
N ARG A 337 8.54 1.52 42.88
CA ARG A 337 9.11 0.23 42.51
C ARG A 337 8.33 -0.98 43.03
N ARG A 338 7.83 -0.91 44.27
CA ARG A 338 7.26 -2.08 44.98
C ARG A 338 5.73 -2.14 44.95
N ILE A 339 5.04 -1.01 44.74
CA ILE A 339 3.57 -0.95 44.77
C ILE A 339 3.05 -0.59 43.37
N ILE A 340 3.51 0.53 42.81
CA ILE A 340 2.96 1.07 41.57
C ILE A 340 3.35 0.22 40.36
N LEU A 341 4.64 0.04 40.08
CA LEU A 341 5.09 -0.68 38.87
C LEU A 341 4.54 -2.11 38.74
N PRO A 342 4.46 -2.92 39.82
CA PRO A 342 3.84 -4.24 39.75
C PRO A 342 2.36 -4.19 39.36
N GLN A 343 1.60 -3.22 39.88
CA GLN A 343 0.18 -3.02 39.53
C GLN A 343 0.00 -2.46 38.12
N MET A 344 0.98 -1.70 37.63
CA MET A 344 0.97 -1.13 36.29
C MET A 344 1.33 -2.14 35.18
N ARG A 345 1.64 -3.40 35.50
CA ARG A 345 2.03 -4.42 34.50
C ARG A 345 1.00 -4.57 33.37
N TRP A 346 -0.29 -4.51 33.68
CA TRP A 346 -1.37 -4.66 32.69
C TRP A 346 -1.61 -3.41 31.84
N PRO A 347 -1.68 -2.19 32.44
CA PRO A 347 -1.62 -0.96 31.67
C PRO A 347 -0.40 -0.90 30.74
N ILE A 348 0.79 -1.31 31.22
CA ILE A 348 2.02 -1.34 30.42
C ILE A 348 1.89 -2.34 29.27
N LEU A 349 1.36 -3.54 29.51
CA LEU A 349 1.06 -4.51 28.44
C LEU A 349 0.16 -3.89 27.37
N PHE A 350 -0.93 -3.24 27.78
CA PHE A 350 -1.89 -2.65 26.86
C PHE A 350 -1.25 -1.57 26.00
N VAL A 351 -0.57 -0.59 26.63
CA VAL A 351 0.11 0.50 25.91
C VAL A 351 1.19 -0.04 25.00
N THR A 352 2.01 -1.00 25.48
CA THR A 352 3.08 -1.61 24.68
C THR A 352 2.50 -2.30 23.45
N SER A 353 1.47 -3.13 23.62
CA SER A 353 0.86 -3.89 22.52
C SER A 353 0.21 -2.96 21.50
N TYR A 354 -0.64 -2.04 21.98
CA TYR A 354 -1.37 -1.10 21.12
C TYR A 354 -0.41 -0.17 20.36
N GLN A 355 0.56 0.42 21.06
CA GLN A 355 1.50 1.35 20.44
C GLN A 355 2.47 0.64 19.49
N THR A 356 2.82 -0.62 19.73
CA THR A 356 3.62 -1.40 18.77
C THR A 356 2.89 -1.54 17.44
N MET A 357 1.60 -1.93 17.49
CA MET A 357 0.78 -2.04 16.28
C MET A 357 0.63 -0.69 15.57
N SER A 358 0.40 0.39 16.33
CA SER A 358 0.32 1.74 15.79
C SER A 358 1.63 2.19 15.12
N LEU A 359 2.78 1.88 15.70
CA LEU A 359 4.09 2.27 15.17
C LEU A 359 4.48 1.45 13.94
N LEU A 360 4.11 0.16 13.88
CA LEU A 360 4.33 -0.68 12.70
C LEU A 360 3.61 -0.16 11.46
N ALA A 361 2.42 0.43 11.65
CA ALA A 361 1.63 1.04 10.57
C ALA A 361 1.93 2.55 10.37
N SER A 362 2.79 3.16 11.19
CA SER A 362 3.10 4.59 11.13
C SER A 362 4.01 4.90 9.94
N TYR A 363 3.56 5.74 9.02
CA TYR A 363 4.34 6.18 7.85
C TYR A 363 4.12 7.66 7.50
N ASP A 364 2.97 8.22 7.86
CA ASP A 364 2.50 9.55 7.55
C ASP A 364 3.46 10.65 8.03
N LEU A 365 3.87 10.62 9.30
CA LEU A 365 4.81 11.60 9.83
C LEU A 365 6.18 11.49 9.15
N ILE A 366 6.63 10.27 8.86
CA ILE A 366 7.91 10.01 8.18
C ILE A 366 7.88 10.56 6.75
N TRP A 367 6.79 10.27 6.03
CA TRP A 367 6.55 10.77 4.68
C TRP A 367 6.53 12.29 4.64
N LEU A 368 5.78 12.91 5.56
CA LEU A 368 5.58 14.35 5.61
C LEU A 368 6.78 15.12 6.16
N THR A 369 7.78 14.46 6.76
CA THR A 369 8.98 15.11 7.30
C THR A 369 10.22 14.81 6.47
N THR A 370 10.83 13.63 6.66
CA THR A 370 12.06 13.22 6.00
C THR A 370 11.82 12.68 4.59
N ASP A 371 10.60 12.23 4.29
CA ASP A 371 10.25 11.44 3.11
C ASP A 371 11.11 10.16 2.97
N GLY A 372 11.60 9.66 4.11
CA GLY A 372 12.54 8.54 4.19
C GLY A 372 14.02 8.93 4.03
N GLY A 373 14.36 10.20 3.83
CA GLY A 373 15.74 10.67 3.66
C GLY A 373 16.59 10.73 4.95
N PRO A 374 17.90 11.06 4.83
CA PRO A 374 18.67 11.22 3.59
C PRO A 374 18.96 9.87 2.90
N GLY A 375 18.96 9.81 1.56
CA GLY A 375 19.32 8.59 0.81
C GLY A 375 18.46 7.35 1.11
N ASN A 376 17.20 7.53 1.49
CA ASN A 376 16.28 6.51 2.00
C ASN A 376 16.65 5.91 3.38
N ALA A 377 17.57 6.52 4.14
CA ALA A 377 18.03 6.01 5.44
C ALA A 377 16.94 5.92 6.52
N THR A 378 15.91 6.77 6.50
CA THR A 378 14.78 6.73 7.44
C THR A 378 13.53 6.08 6.85
N THR A 379 13.66 5.41 5.70
CA THR A 379 12.53 4.69 5.09
C THR A 379 12.23 3.44 5.89
N VAL A 380 11.06 3.40 6.52
CA VAL A 380 10.51 2.22 7.20
C VAL A 380 9.63 1.41 6.27
N TRP A 381 9.27 0.19 6.67
CA TRP A 381 8.50 -0.76 5.87
C TRP A 381 7.13 -0.22 5.47
N SER A 382 6.39 0.40 6.40
CA SER A 382 5.07 1.00 6.16
C SER A 382 5.14 2.11 5.08
N LEU A 383 6.18 2.96 5.13
CA LEU A 383 6.41 3.99 4.12
C LEU A 383 6.72 3.39 2.76
N ALA A 384 7.56 2.35 2.71
CA ALA A 384 7.86 1.65 1.47
C ALA A 384 6.62 0.98 0.88
N ALA A 385 5.79 0.31 1.70
CA ALA A 385 4.53 -0.28 1.27
C ALA A 385 3.57 0.76 0.67
N PHE A 386 3.42 1.91 1.34
CA PHE A 386 2.62 3.03 0.84
C PHE A 386 3.16 3.55 -0.50
N LYS A 387 4.49 3.76 -0.60
CA LYS A 387 5.10 4.26 -1.83
C LYS A 387 4.92 3.30 -3.00
N THR A 388 5.07 2.00 -2.76
CA THR A 388 4.91 0.95 -3.77
C THR A 388 3.48 0.80 -4.27
N ALA A 389 2.49 0.87 -3.37
CA ALA A 389 1.08 0.69 -3.74
C ALA A 389 0.42 1.96 -4.28
N LEU A 390 0.73 3.13 -3.72
CA LEU A 390 -0.12 4.33 -3.86
C LEU A 390 0.62 5.59 -4.30
N PHE A 391 1.96 5.59 -4.34
CA PHE A 391 2.73 6.78 -4.69
C PHE A 391 3.36 6.66 -6.08
N ASN A 392 2.73 7.31 -7.06
CA ASN A 392 3.06 7.16 -8.48
C ASN A 392 4.27 8.00 -8.92
N TYR A 393 5.42 7.89 -8.24
CA TYR A 393 6.62 8.63 -8.64
C TYR A 393 7.27 8.04 -9.92
N THR A 394 7.11 6.74 -10.15
CA THR A 394 7.79 5.96 -11.21
C THR A 394 6.85 5.45 -12.32
N GLY A 395 5.59 5.89 -12.36
CA GLY A 395 4.64 5.61 -13.44
C GLY A 395 3.85 4.30 -13.30
N ASN A 396 4.33 3.33 -12.50
CA ASN A 396 3.67 2.04 -12.31
C ASN A 396 3.44 1.72 -10.82
N LEU A 397 2.19 1.82 -10.37
CA LEU A 397 1.80 1.44 -9.01
C LEU A 397 1.67 -0.09 -8.93
N GLN A 398 2.33 -0.70 -7.95
CA GLN A 398 2.33 -2.15 -7.76
C GLN A 398 1.44 -2.49 -6.56
N TYR A 399 0.13 -2.50 -6.79
CA TYR A 399 -0.87 -2.76 -5.74
C TYR A 399 -0.67 -4.11 -5.05
N GLY A 400 -0.41 -5.17 -5.82
CA GLY A 400 -0.21 -6.51 -5.28
C GLY A 400 1.05 -6.61 -4.43
N LEU A 401 2.17 -6.01 -4.88
CA LEU A 401 3.40 -5.96 -4.09
C LEU A 401 3.22 -5.15 -2.80
N GLY A 402 2.56 -3.99 -2.87
CA GLY A 402 2.30 -3.20 -1.66
C GLY A 402 1.32 -3.88 -0.70
N ALA A 403 0.33 -4.63 -1.21
CA ALA A 403 -0.54 -5.49 -0.41
C ALA A 403 0.26 -6.63 0.27
N ALA A 404 1.22 -7.24 -0.43
CA ALA A 404 2.14 -8.21 0.18
C ALA A 404 2.98 -7.61 1.30
N MET A 405 3.51 -6.39 1.10
CA MET A 405 4.21 -5.66 2.16
C MET A 405 3.30 -5.37 3.36
N ALA A 406 2.04 -4.99 3.13
CA ALA A 406 1.07 -4.77 4.21
C ALA A 406 0.72 -6.08 4.95
N LEU A 407 0.55 -7.19 4.22
CA LEU A 407 0.28 -8.50 4.82
C LEU A 407 1.43 -8.95 5.74
N VAL A 408 2.68 -8.68 5.35
CA VAL A 408 3.85 -8.94 6.21
C VAL A 408 3.74 -8.17 7.53
N LEU A 409 3.33 -6.90 7.51
CA LEU A 409 3.11 -6.12 8.74
C LEU A 409 1.98 -6.69 9.60
N VAL A 410 0.89 -7.18 8.99
CA VAL A 410 -0.21 -7.84 9.70
C VAL A 410 0.29 -9.10 10.42
N VAL A 411 1.07 -9.94 9.73
CA VAL A 411 1.65 -11.16 10.32
C VAL A 411 2.61 -10.82 11.46
N ILE A 412 3.51 -9.86 11.28
CA ILE A 412 4.44 -9.41 12.32
C ILE A 412 3.67 -8.85 13.52
N GLY A 413 2.65 -8.03 13.29
CA GLY A 413 1.81 -7.46 14.35
C GLY A 413 1.04 -8.53 15.13
N LEU A 414 0.55 -9.57 14.45
CA LEU A 414 -0.11 -10.72 15.10
C LEU A 414 0.87 -11.50 15.98
N ILE A 415 2.06 -11.80 15.45
CA ILE A 415 3.13 -12.49 16.20
C ILE A 415 3.53 -11.67 17.43
N ALA A 416 3.77 -10.36 17.27
CA ALA A 416 4.11 -9.47 18.37
C ALA A 416 3.02 -9.41 19.44
N SER A 417 1.74 -9.34 19.03
CA SER A 417 0.60 -9.34 19.95
C SER A 417 0.54 -10.62 20.78
N VAL A 418 0.68 -11.79 20.14
CA VAL A 418 0.71 -13.08 20.85
C VAL A 418 1.91 -13.15 21.80
N LEU A 419 3.08 -12.68 21.36
CA LEU A 419 4.29 -12.62 22.19
C LEU A 419 4.07 -11.76 23.44
N TYR A 420 3.51 -10.56 23.30
CA TYR A 420 3.25 -9.68 24.45
C TYR A 420 2.24 -10.29 25.43
N LEU A 421 1.15 -10.88 24.93
CA LEU A 421 0.16 -11.55 25.78
C LEU A 421 0.78 -12.70 26.57
N ARG A 422 1.71 -13.44 25.98
CA ARG A 422 2.48 -14.50 26.67
C ARG A 422 3.47 -13.92 27.68
N LEU A 423 4.27 -12.93 27.30
CA LEU A 423 5.30 -12.31 28.14
C LEU A 423 4.72 -11.70 29.42
N PHE A 424 3.58 -11.02 29.32
CA PHE A 424 2.91 -10.42 30.47
C PHE A 424 1.93 -11.37 31.17
N LYS A 425 1.88 -12.65 30.76
CA LYS A 425 1.02 -13.68 31.35
C LYS A 425 -0.47 -13.31 31.40
N PHE A 426 -1.02 -12.76 30.32
CA PHE A 426 -2.40 -12.25 30.25
C PHE A 426 -3.47 -13.19 30.84
N HIS A 427 -3.26 -14.51 30.78
CA HIS A 427 -4.11 -15.50 31.44
C HIS A 427 -4.31 -15.27 32.95
N GLU A 428 -3.31 -14.73 33.67
CA GLU A 428 -3.44 -14.37 35.09
C GLU A 428 -4.43 -13.22 35.33
N LEU A 429 -4.58 -12.30 34.36
CA LEU A 429 -5.54 -11.18 34.46
C LEU A 429 -6.98 -11.66 34.30
N VAL A 430 -7.19 -12.59 33.37
CA VAL A 430 -8.54 -13.08 33.01
C VAL A 430 -8.96 -14.28 33.86
N ALA A 431 -8.02 -14.89 34.60
CA ALA A 431 -8.32 -15.93 35.56
C ALA A 431 -9.31 -15.41 36.61
N LYS A 432 -10.35 -16.20 36.89
CA LYS A 432 -11.29 -15.88 37.96
C LYS A 432 -10.52 -15.69 39.28
N PRO A 433 -10.79 -14.62 40.05
CA PRO A 433 -10.15 -14.43 41.34
C PRO A 433 -10.41 -15.66 42.22
N LYS A 434 -9.36 -16.16 42.87
CA LYS A 434 -9.44 -17.37 43.72
C LYS A 434 -10.26 -17.17 44.99
N ILE A 435 -10.62 -15.93 45.30
CA ILE A 435 -11.40 -15.55 46.47
C ILE A 435 -12.48 -14.60 45.95
N GLU A 436 -13.71 -15.09 45.89
CA GLU A 436 -14.90 -14.24 45.74
C GLU A 436 -15.15 -13.60 47.12
N PHE A 437 -15.33 -12.27 47.15
CA PHE A 437 -15.93 -11.57 48.28
C PHE A 437 -17.42 -11.37 48.02
#